data_AF-A0A1I0UF54-F1
#
_entry.id   AF-A0A1I0UF54-F1
#
_cell.length_a   1.000
_cell.length_b   1.000
_cell.length_c   1.000
_cell.angle_alpha   90.00
_cell.angle_beta   90.00
_cell.angle_gamma   90.00
#
_symmetry.space_group_name_H-M   'P 1'
#
loop_
_entity.id
_entity.type
_entity.pdbx_description
1 polymer ?
#
loop_
_entity_poly.entity_id
_entity_poly.type
_entity_poly.pdbx_seq_one_letter_code
_entity_poly.pdbx_strand_id
1 'polypeptide(L)'
;MPFAKSLLTVSARAFDRLHMEQIQLGASSNIGIYLMPEHLKRLHGAKGRSANLVIASNLEILEKLQRKEVDLAFMEWWDGRN
;
A
#
# COMPACT_ATOMS: atom_id res chain seq x y z
N MET A 1 -21.37 1.49 21.44
CA MET A 1 -21.09 0.09 21.02
C MET A 1 -19.90 0.05 20.07
N PRO A 2 -18.65 0.00 20.56
CA PRO A 2 -17.43 0.01 19.72
C PRO A 2 -17.20 -1.33 18.98
N PHE A 3 -17.67 -2.45 19.53
CA PHE A 3 -17.47 -3.79 18.96
C PHE A 3 -18.13 -4.00 17.59
N ALA A 4 -19.30 -3.40 17.35
CA ALA A 4 -20.01 -3.53 16.08
C ALA A 4 -19.24 -2.87 14.92
N LYS A 5 -18.62 -1.70 15.16
CA LYS A 5 -17.76 -1.04 14.17
C LYS A 5 -16.49 -1.84 13.91
N SER A 6 -15.83 -2.30 14.97
CA SER A 6 -14.61 -3.11 14.83
C SER A 6 -14.86 -4.41 14.05
N LEU A 7 -16.00 -5.08 14.29
CA LEU A 7 -16.35 -6.31 13.59
C LEU A 7 -16.64 -6.07 12.10
N LEU A 8 -17.37 -5.01 11.76
CA LEU A 8 -17.64 -4.62 10.36
C LEU A 8 -16.37 -4.21 9.62
N THR A 9 -15.46 -3.49 10.29
CA THR A 9 -14.18 -3.12 9.70
C THR A 9 -13.30 -4.36 9.46
N VAL A 10 -13.30 -5.32 10.38
CA VAL A 10 -12.53 -6.57 10.21
C VAL A 10 -13.14 -7.44 9.12
N SER A 11 -14.47 -7.55 9.02
CA SER A 11 -15.12 -8.35 7.99
C SER A 11 -14.94 -7.76 6.59
N ALA A 12 -15.07 -6.44 6.43
CA ALA A 12 -14.79 -5.75 5.16
C ALA A 12 -13.33 -5.99 4.72
N ARG A 13 -12.37 -5.83 5.64
CA ARG A 13 -10.94 -6.09 5.37
C ARG A 13 -10.63 -7.54 4.99
N ALA A 14 -11.34 -8.51 5.57
CA ALA A 14 -11.17 -9.91 5.23
C ALA A 14 -11.76 -10.23 3.85
N PHE A 15 -12.91 -9.63 3.51
CA PHE A 15 -13.56 -9.79 2.21
C PHE A 15 -12.74 -9.16 1.08
N ASP A 16 -12.22 -7.95 1.29
CA ASP A 16 -11.37 -7.24 0.33
C ASP A 16 -10.11 -8.06 0.00
N ARG A 17 -9.44 -8.61 1.03
CA ARG A 17 -8.22 -9.42 0.85
C ARG A 17 -8.45 -10.75 0.15
N LEU A 18 -9.64 -11.34 0.30
CA LEU A 18 -10.01 -12.57 -0.39
C LEU A 18 -10.41 -12.33 -1.86
N HIS A 19 -10.76 -11.10 -2.24
CA HIS A 19 -11.13 -10.70 -3.60
C HIS A 19 -10.05 -9.91 -4.35
N MET A 20 -8.90 -9.64 -3.73
CA MET A 20 -7.85 -8.81 -4.33
C MET A 20 -7.10 -9.54 -5.46
N GLU A 21 -7.58 -9.33 -6.69
CA GLU A 21 -6.79 -9.48 -7.93
C GLU A 21 -5.71 -8.38 -8.05
N GLN A 22 -5.79 -7.32 -7.23
CA GLN A 22 -4.86 -6.19 -7.20
C GLN A 22 -4.31 -5.90 -5.80
N ILE A 23 -2.98 -5.82 -5.68
CA ILE A 23 -2.30 -5.35 -4.47
C ILE A 23 -2.29 -3.81 -4.44
N GLN A 24 -2.58 -3.20 -3.28
CA GLN A 24 -2.44 -1.76 -3.07
C GLN A 24 -1.04 -1.43 -2.54
N LEU A 25 -0.27 -0.65 -3.29
CA LEU A 25 1.07 -0.22 -2.95
C LEU A 25 1.07 1.28 -2.62
N GLY A 26 1.76 1.66 -1.55
CA GLY A 26 2.11 3.04 -1.24
C GLY A 26 3.58 3.30 -1.57
N ALA A 27 3.90 4.49 -2.09
CA ALA A 27 5.29 4.91 -2.24
C ALA A 27 5.47 6.38 -1.89
N SER A 28 6.61 6.71 -1.26
CA SER A 28 7.03 8.09 -1.10
C SER A 28 7.25 8.73 -2.48
N SER A 29 7.06 10.05 -2.61
CA SER A 29 7.11 10.75 -3.91
C SER A 29 8.31 10.37 -4.77
N ASN A 30 9.53 10.35 -4.22
CA ASN A 30 10.73 10.01 -4.99
C ASN A 30 10.73 8.55 -5.47
N ILE A 31 10.47 7.61 -4.55
CA ILE A 31 10.45 6.18 -4.87
C ILE A 31 9.32 5.85 -5.86
N GLY A 32 8.15 6.43 -5.62
CA GLY A 32 6.96 6.23 -6.44
C GLY A 32 7.12 6.74 -7.87
N ILE A 33 7.75 7.90 -8.04
CA ILE A 33 7.93 8.50 -9.37
C ILE A 33 9.05 7.81 -10.14
N TYR A 34 10.18 7.50 -9.48
CA TYR A 34 11.40 7.08 -10.19
C TYR A 34 11.63 5.57 -10.22
N LEU A 35 11.28 4.84 -9.15
CA LEU A 35 11.62 3.41 -9.05
C LEU A 35 10.43 2.50 -9.36
N MET A 36 9.23 2.86 -8.89
CA MET A 36 8.07 1.99 -9.00
C MET A 36 7.59 1.67 -10.42
N PRO A 37 7.65 2.56 -11.43
CA PRO A 37 7.14 2.26 -12.76
C PRO A 37 7.73 0.99 -13.40
N GLU A 38 9.05 0.79 -13.31
CA GLU A 38 9.71 -0.39 -13.89
C GLU A 38 9.37 -1.67 -13.14
N HIS A 39 9.25 -1.61 -11.81
CA HIS A 39 8.84 -2.77 -11.01
C HIS A 39 7.37 -3.15 -11.26
N LEU A 40 6.48 -2.17 -11.44
CA LEU A 40 5.07 -2.41 -11.75
C LEU A 40 4.91 -3.06 -13.13
N LYS A 41 5.64 -2.59 -14.15
CA LYS A 41 5.67 -3.22 -15.49
C LYS A 41 6.09 -4.69 -15.41
N ARG A 42 7.16 -4.98 -14.66
CA ARG A 42 7.65 -6.35 -14.47
C ARG A 42 6.66 -7.23 -13.70
N LEU A 43 6.01 -6.69 -12.67
CA LEU A 43 5.00 -7.41 -11.88
C LEU A 43 3.80 -7.81 -12.75
N HIS A 44 3.32 -6.87 -13.57
CA HIS A 44 2.22 -7.11 -14.49
C HIS A 44 2.55 -8.22 -15.50
N GLY A 45 3.75 -8.19 -16.08
CA GLY A 45 4.20 -9.20 -17.05
C GLY A 45 4.48 -10.60 -16.47
N ALA A 46 4.82 -10.71 -15.18
CA ALA A 46 5.25 -11.97 -14.60
C ALA A 46 4.12 -12.88 -14.07
N LYS A 47 2.99 -12.30 -13.63
CA LYS A 47 1.95 -13.08 -12.90
C LYS A 47 0.50 -12.63 -13.13
N GLY A 48 0.23 -11.70 -14.05
CA GLY A 48 -1.13 -11.19 -14.29
C GLY A 48 -1.77 -10.44 -13.10
N ARG A 49 -1.09 -10.36 -11.95
CA ARG A 49 -1.49 -9.54 -10.82
C ARG A 49 -1.15 -8.09 -11.11
N SER A 50 -2.18 -7.27 -11.23
CA SER A 50 -2.03 -5.83 -11.25
C SER A 50 -1.76 -5.29 -9.84
N ALA A 51 -1.12 -4.13 -9.77
CA ALA A 51 -0.96 -3.40 -8.52
C ALA A 51 -1.36 -1.95 -8.75
N ASN A 52 -2.05 -1.38 -7.78
CA ASN A 52 -2.38 0.04 -7.79
C ASN A 52 -1.40 0.78 -6.89
N LEU A 53 -0.85 1.89 -7.38
CA LEU A 53 0.18 2.66 -6.69
C LEU A 53 -0.39 4.00 -6.23
N VAL A 54 -0.27 4.26 -4.94
CA VAL A 54 -0.53 5.56 -4.31
C VAL A 54 0.80 6.23 -4.01
N ILE A 55 1.02 7.43 -4.56
CA ILE A 55 2.22 8.22 -4.33
C ILE A 55 1.85 9.40 -3.41
N ALA A 56 2.53 9.53 -2.28
CA ALA A 56 2.31 10.63 -1.32
C ALA A 56 3.58 10.89 -0.50
N SER A 57 3.51 11.82 0.46
CA SER A 57 4.62 12.03 1.40
C SER A 57 4.86 10.78 2.28
N ASN A 58 6.05 10.68 2.88
CA ASN A 58 6.35 9.58 3.81
C ASN A 58 5.32 9.47 4.94
N LEU A 59 4.96 10.59 5.55
CA LEU A 59 4.02 10.59 6.67
C LEU A 59 2.63 10.08 6.22
N GLU A 60 2.14 10.56 5.07
CA GLU A 60 0.86 10.12 4.53
C GLU A 60 0.86 8.63 4.16
N ILE A 61 1.94 8.13 3.54
CA ILE A 61 2.05 6.69 3.22
C ILE A 61 2.11 5.85 4.50
N LEU A 62 2.80 6.31 5.55
CA LEU A 62 2.84 5.63 6.84
C LEU A 62 1.45 5.57 7.49
N GLU A 63 0.71 6.67 7.49
CA GLU A 63 -0.67 6.72 7.99
C GLU A 63 -1.58 5.76 7.22
N LYS A 64 -1.46 5.75 5.89
CA LYS A 64 -2.20 4.83 5.01
C LYS A 64 -1.89 3.38 5.30
N LEU A 65 -0.62 3.05 5.55
CA LEU A 65 -0.19 1.71 5.93
C LEU A 65 -0.79 1.30 7.28
N GLN A 66 -0.74 2.18 8.29
CA GLN A 66 -1.32 1.92 9.61
C GLN A 66 -2.84 1.71 9.55
N ARG A 67 -3.53 2.44 8.68
CA ARG A 67 -4.98 2.32 8.45
C ARG A 67 -5.36 1.12 7.57
N LYS A 68 -4.37 0.45 6.96
CA LYS A 68 -4.51 -0.64 5.98
C LYS A 68 -5.18 -0.18 4.68
N GLU A 69 -4.98 1.08 4.30
CA GLU A 69 -5.38 1.63 2.99
C GLU A 69 -4.40 1.22 1.88
N VAL A 70 -3.17 0.87 2.25
CA VAL A 70 -2.19 0.20 1.38
C VAL A 70 -1.71 -1.09 2.05
N ASP A 71 -1.37 -2.10 1.25
CA ASP A 71 -0.87 -3.39 1.72
C ASP A 71 0.63 -3.38 1.98
N LEU A 72 1.37 -2.61 1.17
CA LEU A 72 2.83 -2.47 1.27
C LEU A 72 3.22 -1.02 0.99
N ALA A 73 4.27 -0.53 1.65
CA ALA A 73 4.78 0.82 1.48
C ALA A 73 6.29 0.81 1.14
N PHE A 74 6.68 1.61 0.14
CA PHE A 74 8.08 1.90 -0.20
C PHE A 74 8.41 3.34 0.17
N MET A 75 9.31 3.53 1.11
CA MET A 75 9.56 4.84 1.70
C MET A 75 11.05 5.03 1.95
N GLU A 76 11.52 6.27 1.87
CA GLU A 76 12.90 6.65 2.23
C GLU A 76 12.87 7.34 3.58
N TRP A 77 13.60 6.81 4.56
CA TRP A 77 13.67 7.39 5.90
C TRP A 77 15.10 7.84 6.11
N TRP A 78 15.32 9.16 6.19
CA TRP A 78 16.56 9.66 6.76
C TRP A 78 16.44 9.52 8.29
N ASP A 79 16.91 8.41 8.84
CA ASP A 79 17.24 8.44 10.26
C ASP A 79 18.54 9.23 10.35
N GLY A 80 18.46 10.47 10.84
CA GLY A 80 19.59 11.43 10.92
C GLY A 80 20.71 11.01 11.86
N ARG A 81 20.92 9.70 12.06
CA ARG A 81 22.03 9.12 12.80
C ARG A 81 23.25 9.03 11.88
N ASN A 82 23.88 10.20 11.69
CA ASN A 82 25.34 10.27 11.56
C ASN A 82 25.96 10.14 12.96
#